data_AF-A0A086K4T2-F1
#
_entry.id   AF-A0A086K4T2-F1
#
_cell.length_a   1.000
_cell.length_b   1.000
_cell.length_c   1.000
_cell.angle_alpha   90.00
_cell.angle_beta   90.00
_cell.angle_gamma   90.00
#
_symmetry.space_group_name_H-M   'P 1'
#
loop_
_entity.id
_entity.type
_entity.pdbx_description
1 polymer ?
#
loop_
_entity_poly.entity_id
_entity_poly.type
_entity_poly.pdbx_seq_one_letter_code
_entity_poly.pdbx_strand_id
1 'polypeptide(L)'
;MANNGELASFFRKNRVILGSSSKWRRKILEGQGCPCGVISPDIDEKQIRHDDPSILVTMIAHKKADACLEHLTKVSPRCVFPEGYVYRTPQDISEAGENGQDEAMAEDSDAVLPSYHSWSICSDQVVVFKGEIREKPANREEAEAFLRDYSGSSEPAHIIVAVVLVNTYSKMRLEYVDKAMVWFRHMPDAAIKAILDDGMVMTSAGGLVVDDDIMSTYVDRIEGSRDCLMGLPMAVVSQLIKEAVEREGGSCSIGVRKCMRCTDRPA
;
A
#
# COMPACT_ATOMS: atom_id res chain seq x y z
N MET A 1 7.86 -18.82 -0.01
CA MET A 1 6.66 -18.43 0.75
C MET A 1 7.12 -17.41 1.78
N ALA A 2 6.71 -16.15 1.63
CA ALA A 2 7.09 -15.12 2.61
C ALA A 2 6.59 -15.54 3.99
N ASN A 3 7.36 -15.20 5.03
CA ASN A 3 7.08 -15.57 6.41
C ASN A 3 5.90 -14.75 6.95
N ASN A 4 4.69 -15.01 6.41
CA ASN A 4 3.49 -14.21 6.63
C ASN A 4 3.18 -13.98 8.12
N GLY A 5 3.58 -14.93 8.99
CA GLY A 5 3.45 -14.79 10.44
C GLY A 5 4.30 -13.66 11.04
N GLU A 6 5.54 -13.46 10.55
CA GLU A 6 6.44 -12.41 11.04
C GLU A 6 5.95 -11.03 10.62
N LEU A 7 5.53 -10.88 9.35
CA LEU A 7 5.02 -9.61 8.84
C LEU A 7 3.74 -9.20 9.57
N ALA A 8 2.78 -10.11 9.70
CA ALA A 8 1.55 -9.83 10.44
C ALA A 8 1.82 -9.53 11.93
N SER A 9 2.81 -10.21 12.53
CA SER A 9 3.28 -9.90 13.88
C SER A 9 3.86 -8.47 13.96
N PHE A 10 4.66 -8.05 12.97
CA PHE A 10 5.19 -6.70 12.90
C PHE A 10 4.06 -5.65 12.87
N PHE A 11 3.07 -5.81 11.99
CA PHE A 11 1.92 -4.89 11.89
C PHE A 11 1.05 -4.86 13.14
N ARG A 12 1.01 -5.94 13.93
CA ARG A 12 0.30 -5.95 15.22
C ARG A 12 1.08 -5.26 16.34
N LYS A 13 2.42 -5.31 16.28
CA LYS A 13 3.32 -4.72 17.27
C LYS A 13 3.71 -3.27 16.96
N ASN A 14 3.56 -2.84 15.72
CA ASN A 14 3.97 -1.52 15.25
C ASN A 14 2.81 -0.77 14.59
N ARG A 15 2.84 0.55 14.67
CA ARG A 15 1.94 1.42 13.92
C ARG A 15 2.35 1.41 12.45
N VAL A 16 1.55 0.82 11.58
CA VAL A 16 1.76 0.89 10.14
C VAL A 16 0.62 1.66 9.49
N ILE A 17 0.97 2.58 8.62
CA ILE A 17 0.08 3.48 7.90
C ILE A 17 0.22 3.16 6.42
N LEU A 18 -0.89 2.86 5.76
CA LEU A 18 -0.95 2.81 4.31
C LEU A 18 -1.27 4.23 3.79
N GLY A 19 -0.27 4.88 3.20
CA GLY A 19 -0.41 6.18 2.54
C GLY A 19 -0.96 6.01 1.11
N SER A 20 -2.17 5.47 0.98
CA SER A 20 -2.83 5.24 -0.31
C SER A 20 -4.35 5.28 -0.21
N SER A 21 -4.99 5.83 -1.24
CA SER A 21 -6.45 5.76 -1.46
C SER A 21 -6.91 4.46 -2.14
N SER A 22 -5.97 3.60 -2.59
CA SER A 22 -6.31 2.36 -3.29
C SER A 22 -6.96 1.33 -2.36
N LYS A 23 -8.21 0.95 -2.69
CA LYS A 23 -8.93 -0.12 -2.00
C LYS A 23 -8.22 -1.48 -2.15
N TRP A 24 -7.58 -1.71 -3.29
CA TRP A 24 -6.85 -2.95 -3.57
C TRP A 24 -5.64 -3.14 -2.67
N ARG A 25 -4.81 -2.11 -2.49
CA ARG A 25 -3.64 -2.17 -1.60
C ARG A 25 -4.04 -2.44 -0.15
N ARG A 26 -5.16 -1.86 0.28
CA ARG A 26 -5.74 -2.14 1.61
C ARG A 26 -6.18 -3.60 1.72
N LYS A 27 -6.92 -4.11 0.74
CA LYS A 27 -7.40 -5.50 0.70
C LYS A 27 -6.24 -6.51 0.74
N ILE A 28 -5.11 -6.21 0.08
CA ILE A 28 -3.90 -7.05 0.13
C ILE A 28 -3.38 -7.13 1.58
N LEU A 29 -3.20 -6.00 2.26
CA LEU A 29 -2.73 -5.98 3.65
C LEU A 29 -3.71 -6.69 4.61
N GLU A 30 -5.01 -6.42 4.48
CA GLU A 30 -6.05 -7.08 5.28
C GLU A 30 -6.06 -8.60 5.08
N GLY A 31 -5.95 -9.06 3.82
CA GLY A 31 -5.87 -10.47 3.47
C GLY A 31 -4.64 -11.19 4.04
N GLN A 32 -3.57 -10.44 4.34
CA GLN A 32 -2.36 -10.96 5.00
C GLN A 32 -2.39 -10.79 6.53
N GLY A 33 -3.52 -10.36 7.11
CA GLY A 33 -3.63 -10.13 8.56
C GLY A 33 -2.74 -8.99 9.07
N CYS A 34 -2.45 -8.02 8.21
CA CYS A 34 -1.58 -6.87 8.46
C CYS A 34 -2.44 -5.61 8.69
N PRO A 35 -2.94 -5.36 9.91
CA PRO A 35 -3.78 -4.19 10.19
C PRO A 35 -2.99 -2.90 10.03
N CYS A 36 -3.56 -1.90 9.34
CA CYS A 36 -2.93 -0.60 9.16
C CYS A 36 -3.94 0.55 9.29
N GLY A 37 -3.45 1.71 9.72
CA GLY A 37 -4.16 2.97 9.52
C GLY A 37 -4.08 3.38 8.06
N VAL A 38 -5.02 4.19 7.56
CA VAL A 38 -5.02 4.59 6.15
C VAL A 38 -5.09 6.10 6.04
N ILE A 39 -4.19 6.65 5.23
CA ILE A 39 -4.18 8.05 4.84
C ILE A 39 -4.20 8.10 3.32
N SER A 40 -5.08 8.93 2.77
CA SER A 40 -5.07 9.23 1.34
C SER A 40 -4.26 10.51 1.13
N PRO A 41 -3.00 10.43 0.66
CA PRO A 41 -2.22 11.62 0.35
C PRO A 41 -2.89 12.38 -0.81
N ASP A 42 -3.06 13.68 -0.62
CA ASP A 42 -3.54 14.58 -1.67
C ASP A 42 -2.32 15.13 -2.42
N ILE A 43 -2.02 14.54 -3.57
CA ILE A 43 -0.93 14.99 -4.44
C ILE A 43 -1.41 15.10 -5.88
N ASP A 44 -0.95 16.12 -6.59
CA ASP A 44 -1.17 16.25 -8.03
C ASP A 44 -0.15 15.37 -8.79
N GLU A 45 -0.47 14.08 -8.92
CA GLU A 45 0.35 13.07 -9.61
C GLU A 45 0.63 13.47 -11.08
N LYS A 46 -0.28 14.23 -11.70
CA LYS A 46 -0.21 14.60 -13.13
C LYS A 46 0.93 15.56 -13.46
N GLN A 47 1.46 16.28 -12.47
CA GLN A 47 2.59 17.19 -12.64
C GLN A 47 3.94 16.47 -12.58
N ILE A 48 3.96 15.20 -12.21
CA ILE A 48 5.19 14.41 -12.07
C ILE A 48 5.32 13.57 -13.34
N ARG A 49 6.38 13.81 -14.11
CA ARG A 49 6.62 13.13 -15.38
C ARG A 49 8.08 12.75 -15.47
N HIS A 50 8.32 11.56 -16.01
CA HIS A 50 9.65 11.03 -16.28
C HIS A 50 9.51 9.92 -17.33
N ASP A 51 10.47 9.81 -18.26
CA ASP A 51 10.42 8.86 -19.38
C ASP A 51 10.70 7.42 -18.92
N ASP A 52 11.58 7.24 -17.92
CA ASP A 52 11.75 5.95 -17.25
C ASP A 52 10.58 5.70 -16.27
N PRO A 53 9.77 4.66 -16.50
CA PRO A 53 8.62 4.33 -15.65
C PRO A 53 9.02 3.97 -14.22
N SER A 54 10.18 3.37 -14.01
CA SER A 54 10.69 2.99 -12.68
C SER A 54 11.00 4.23 -11.84
N ILE A 55 11.61 5.24 -12.48
CA ILE A 55 11.87 6.54 -11.84
C ILE A 55 10.56 7.27 -11.60
N LEU A 56 9.63 7.27 -12.56
CA LEU A 56 8.31 7.91 -12.43
C LEU A 56 7.57 7.41 -11.18
N VAL A 57 7.36 6.09 -11.05
CA VAL A 57 6.63 5.54 -9.91
C VAL A 57 7.34 5.79 -8.58
N THR A 58 8.69 5.77 -8.59
CA THR A 58 9.48 6.05 -7.39
C THR A 58 9.30 7.49 -6.94
N MET A 59 9.38 8.45 -7.87
CA MET A 59 9.14 9.87 -7.57
C MET A 59 7.73 10.11 -7.02
N ILE A 60 6.70 9.52 -7.63
CA ILE A 60 5.32 9.65 -7.16
C ILE A 60 5.16 9.02 -5.77
N ALA A 61 5.71 7.83 -5.54
CA ALA A 61 5.64 7.17 -4.24
C ALA A 61 6.33 7.98 -3.12
N HIS A 62 7.45 8.65 -3.42
CA HIS A 62 8.09 9.59 -2.49
C HIS A 62 7.22 10.81 -2.20
N LYS A 63 6.63 11.44 -3.22
CA LYS A 63 5.73 12.57 -2.99
C LYS A 63 4.49 12.17 -2.16
N LYS A 64 3.97 10.95 -2.37
CA LYS A 64 2.91 10.37 -1.52
C LYS A 64 3.38 10.23 -0.07
N ALA A 65 4.62 9.77 0.15
CA ALA A 65 5.19 9.68 1.48
C ALA A 65 5.36 11.06 2.13
N ASP A 66 5.81 12.07 1.39
CA ASP A 66 5.94 13.45 1.88
C ASP A 66 4.59 14.02 2.30
N ALA A 67 3.58 13.90 1.44
CA ALA A 67 2.22 14.35 1.73
C ALA A 67 1.60 13.58 2.91
N CYS A 68 1.88 12.27 3.03
CA CYS A 68 1.47 11.47 4.17
C CYS A 68 2.09 12.00 5.47
N LEU A 69 3.40 12.27 5.49
CA LEU A 69 4.09 12.83 6.65
C LEU A 69 3.58 14.22 7.02
N GLU A 70 3.31 15.08 6.03
CA GLU A 70 2.73 16.41 6.27
C GLU A 70 1.31 16.32 6.82
N HIS A 71 0.51 15.37 6.34
CA HIS A 71 -0.82 15.13 6.89
C HIS A 71 -0.75 14.66 8.35
N LEU A 72 0.20 13.79 8.67
CA LEU A 72 0.41 13.26 10.02
C LEU A 72 0.75 14.34 11.07
N THR A 73 1.34 15.47 10.68
CA THR A 73 1.58 16.60 11.60
C THR A 73 0.31 17.38 11.94
N LYS A 74 -0.79 17.17 11.21
CA LYS A 74 -2.04 17.93 11.33
C LYS A 74 -3.20 17.10 11.91
N VAL A 75 -3.03 15.80 12.11
CA VAL A 75 -4.10 14.90 12.57
C VAL A 75 -3.79 14.22 13.89
N SER A 76 -4.83 14.09 14.72
CA SER A 76 -4.77 13.30 15.96
C SER A 76 -4.52 11.82 15.64
N PRO A 77 -3.72 11.10 16.44
CA PRO A 77 -3.55 9.65 16.34
C PRO A 77 -4.83 8.83 16.26
N ARG A 78 -5.92 9.30 16.89
CA ARG A 78 -7.25 8.66 16.86
C ARG A 78 -7.91 8.66 15.48
N CYS A 79 -7.56 9.62 14.62
CA CYS A 79 -8.09 9.70 13.25
C CYS A 79 -7.48 8.65 12.31
N VAL A 80 -6.33 8.08 12.67
CA VAL A 80 -5.59 7.12 11.84
C VAL A 80 -5.65 5.70 12.42
N PHE A 81 -5.71 5.57 13.74
CA PHE A 81 -5.93 4.31 14.44
C PHE A 81 -7.21 4.44 15.28
N PRO A 82 -8.35 3.83 14.88
CA PRO A 82 -9.63 3.95 15.59
C PRO A 82 -9.65 3.18 16.92
N GLU A 83 -10.79 3.13 17.61
CA GLU A 83 -10.93 2.51 18.94
C GLU A 83 -10.29 1.11 19.07
N GLY A 84 -9.69 0.84 20.22
CA GLY A 84 -9.00 -0.43 20.52
C GLY A 84 -7.48 -0.40 20.33
N TYR A 85 -6.87 0.75 20.05
CA TYR A 85 -5.42 0.96 20.08
C TYR A 85 -5.01 1.68 21.38
N VAL A 86 -3.97 1.19 22.06
CA VAL A 86 -3.42 1.77 23.30
C VAL A 86 -2.22 2.64 22.93
N TYR A 87 -2.17 3.88 23.43
CA TYR A 87 -1.09 4.84 23.16
C TYR A 87 -0.16 4.95 24.38
N ARG A 88 1.16 4.79 24.17
CA ARG A 88 2.20 4.98 25.20
C ARG A 88 3.33 5.86 24.67
N THR A 89 3.77 6.84 25.43
CA THR A 89 5.01 7.58 25.21
C THR A 89 6.23 6.78 25.71
N PRO A 90 7.48 7.12 25.34
CA PRO A 90 8.66 6.52 25.97
C PRO A 90 8.68 6.64 27.50
N GLN A 91 8.14 7.73 28.06
CA GLN A 91 7.98 7.95 29.50
C GLN A 91 6.97 6.97 30.13
N ASP A 92 5.82 6.75 29.49
CA ASP A 92 4.78 5.81 29.97
C ASP A 92 5.30 4.37 30.08
N ILE A 93 6.41 4.05 29.39
CA ILE A 93 6.94 2.69 29.28
C ILE A 93 8.05 2.45 30.30
N SER A 94 8.86 3.48 30.58
CA SER A 94 9.79 3.44 31.72
C SER A 94 9.06 3.29 33.05
N GLU A 95 7.83 3.81 33.16
CA GLU A 95 7.06 3.79 34.41
C GLU A 95 6.21 2.51 34.58
N ALA A 96 5.74 1.89 33.49
CA ALA A 96 4.81 0.77 33.56
C ALA A 96 5.46 -0.63 33.69
N GLY A 97 6.78 -0.76 33.43
CA GLY A 97 7.46 -2.06 33.33
C GLY A 97 6.94 -2.94 32.16
N GLU A 98 7.67 -4.01 31.81
CA GLU A 98 7.34 -4.88 30.65
C GLU A 98 5.94 -5.52 30.71
N ASN A 99 5.32 -5.59 31.90
CA ASN A 99 4.02 -6.21 32.18
C ASN A 99 2.90 -5.21 32.54
N GLY A 100 3.10 -3.91 32.31
CA GLY A 100 2.12 -2.87 32.67
C GLY A 100 0.74 -3.08 32.04
N GLN A 101 -0.29 -3.18 32.90
CA GLN A 101 -1.69 -3.39 32.57
C GLN A 101 -2.16 -2.41 31.47
N ASP A 102 -2.91 -2.91 30.48
CA ASP A 102 -3.45 -2.16 29.32
C ASP A 102 -4.52 -1.10 29.69
N GLU A 103 -4.20 -0.17 30.59
CA GLU A 103 -5.16 0.83 31.08
C GLU A 103 -4.80 2.30 30.77
N ALA A 104 -3.79 2.56 29.93
CA ALA A 104 -3.48 3.94 29.54
C ALA A 104 -4.32 4.37 28.31
N MET A 105 -5.47 4.99 28.56
CA MET A 105 -6.04 5.96 27.61
C MET A 105 -5.33 7.28 27.84
N ALA A 106 -4.49 7.72 26.90
CA ALA A 106 -4.09 9.12 26.88
C ALA A 106 -5.37 9.95 26.65
N GLU A 107 -5.87 10.58 27.72
CA GLU A 107 -6.80 11.70 27.64
C GLU A 107 -6.12 12.83 26.87
N ASP A 108 -6.91 13.54 26.05
CA ASP A 108 -6.55 14.65 25.17
C ASP A 108 -5.16 15.25 25.44
N SER A 109 -4.17 14.83 24.66
CA SER A 109 -2.94 15.60 24.51
C SER A 109 -2.89 16.14 23.09
N ASP A 110 -2.39 17.36 22.93
CA ASP A 110 -2.09 18.02 21.66
C ASP A 110 -1.00 17.27 20.82
N ALA A 111 -0.72 16.01 21.14
CA ALA A 111 0.29 15.19 20.51
C ALA A 111 -0.14 14.72 19.12
N VAL A 112 0.70 15.03 18.13
CA VAL A 112 0.56 14.60 16.75
C VAL A 112 1.26 13.25 16.53
N LEU A 113 0.84 12.49 15.52
CA LEU A 113 1.39 11.14 15.23
C LEU A 113 2.92 11.06 15.10
N PRO A 114 3.62 12.05 14.52
CA PRO A 114 5.08 12.05 14.43
C PRO A 114 5.82 12.02 15.78
N SER A 115 5.15 12.36 16.88
CA SER A 115 5.68 12.20 18.24
C SER A 115 5.79 10.74 18.69
N TYR A 116 5.38 9.81 17.83
CA TYR A 116 5.43 8.38 18.08
C TYR A 116 6.04 7.61 16.91
N HIS A 117 6.76 6.54 17.22
CA HIS A 117 7.31 5.62 16.21
C HIS A 117 6.18 4.99 15.39
N SER A 118 6.10 5.37 14.11
CA SER A 118 5.18 4.81 13.13
C SER A 118 5.90 4.54 11.81
N TRP A 119 5.32 3.68 11.00
CA TRP A 119 5.78 3.31 9.68
C TRP A 119 4.76 3.74 8.64
N SER A 120 5.16 4.42 7.59
CA SER A 120 4.31 4.74 6.44
C SER A 120 4.75 3.90 5.25
N ILE A 121 3.80 3.24 4.61
CA ILE A 121 3.98 2.53 3.34
C ILE A 121 3.23 3.31 2.27
N CYS A 122 3.97 3.87 1.33
CA CYS A 122 3.43 4.53 0.15
C CYS A 122 3.82 3.72 -1.09
N SER A 123 2.96 3.74 -2.09
CA SER A 123 3.23 3.01 -3.33
C SER A 123 2.60 3.71 -4.52
N ASP A 124 3.27 3.57 -5.65
CA ASP A 124 2.76 3.99 -6.95
C ASP A 124 3.00 2.92 -8.00
N GLN A 125 2.17 2.93 -9.05
CA GLN A 125 2.19 1.91 -10.10
C GLN A 125 1.79 2.50 -11.44
N VAL A 126 2.47 2.05 -12.48
CA VAL A 126 2.06 2.23 -13.88
C VAL A 126 2.06 0.90 -14.61
N VAL A 127 1.35 0.87 -15.74
CA VAL A 127 1.47 -0.21 -16.73
C VAL A 127 2.25 0.33 -17.92
N VAL A 128 3.17 -0.46 -18.45
CA VAL A 128 3.86 -0.18 -19.71
C VAL A 128 3.45 -1.22 -20.73
N PHE A 129 2.97 -0.78 -21.88
CA PHE A 129 2.60 -1.67 -22.98
C PHE A 129 3.12 -1.10 -24.29
N LYS A 130 3.89 -1.89 -25.05
CA LYS A 130 4.51 -1.46 -26.31
C LYS A 130 5.29 -0.14 -26.22
N GLY A 131 5.96 0.07 -25.09
CA GLY A 131 6.77 1.28 -24.83
C GLY A 131 5.97 2.48 -24.31
N GLU A 132 4.65 2.39 -24.17
CA GLU A 132 3.81 3.47 -23.66
C GLU A 132 3.49 3.28 -22.18
N ILE A 133 3.69 4.35 -21.38
CA ILE A 133 3.26 4.40 -19.99
C ILE A 133 1.76 4.69 -19.94
N ARG A 134 1.02 3.82 -19.25
CA ARG A 134 -0.43 3.90 -19.03
C ARG A 134 -0.70 4.07 -17.54
N GLU A 135 -1.17 5.26 -17.19
CA GLU A 135 -1.75 5.55 -15.88
C GLU A 135 -3.20 5.05 -15.81
N LYS A 136 -4.00 5.54 -14.86
CA LYS A 136 -5.44 5.26 -14.83
C LYS A 136 -6.10 5.92 -16.05
N PRO A 137 -7.00 5.22 -16.77
CA PRO A 137 -7.65 5.80 -17.94
C PRO A 137 -8.49 7.01 -17.53
N ALA A 138 -8.44 8.07 -18.34
CA ALA A 138 -9.14 9.32 -18.14
C ALA A 138 -10.63 9.21 -18.45
N ASN A 139 -11.00 8.28 -19.34
CA ASN A 139 -12.39 8.03 -19.76
C ASN A 139 -12.57 6.56 -20.19
N ARG A 140 -13.82 6.20 -20.44
CA ARG A 140 -14.20 4.82 -20.77
C ARG A 140 -13.64 4.38 -22.12
N GLU A 141 -13.57 5.29 -23.09
CA GLU A 141 -13.05 5.04 -24.42
C GLU A 141 -11.56 4.66 -24.38
N GLU A 142 -10.78 5.35 -23.55
CA GLU A 142 -9.36 5.03 -23.31
C GLU A 142 -9.22 3.68 -22.58
N ALA A 143 -10.07 3.41 -21.59
CA ALA A 143 -10.08 2.11 -20.92
C ALA A 143 -10.39 0.96 -21.92
N GLU A 144 -11.35 1.17 -22.83
CA GLU A 144 -11.66 0.20 -23.88
C GLU A 144 -10.46 -0.02 -24.82
N ALA A 145 -9.80 1.06 -25.24
CA ALA A 145 -8.61 0.98 -26.09
C ALA A 145 -7.50 0.15 -25.40
N PHE A 146 -7.25 0.36 -24.10
CA PHE A 146 -6.28 -0.42 -23.35
C PHE A 146 -6.62 -1.92 -23.34
N LEU A 147 -7.88 -2.27 -23.04
CA LEU A 147 -8.31 -3.68 -23.01
C LEU A 147 -8.20 -4.35 -24.39
N ARG A 148 -8.53 -3.62 -25.45
CA ARG A 148 -8.40 -4.11 -26.83
C ARG A 148 -6.93 -4.35 -27.20
N ASP A 149 -6.04 -3.47 -26.78
CA ASP A 149 -4.60 -3.64 -27.02
C ASP A 149 -4.01 -4.87 -26.33
N TYR A 150 -4.48 -5.16 -25.11
CA TYR A 150 -4.05 -6.35 -24.37
C TYR A 150 -4.59 -7.66 -24.96
N SER A 151 -5.81 -7.62 -25.52
CA SER A 151 -6.56 -8.79 -26.00
C SER A 151 -5.82 -9.57 -27.08
N GLY A 152 -5.35 -10.78 -26.73
CA GLY A 152 -4.66 -11.68 -27.67
C GLY A 152 -3.30 -11.16 -28.15
N SER A 153 -2.72 -10.16 -27.48
CA SER A 153 -1.38 -9.65 -27.78
C SER A 153 -0.30 -10.70 -27.50
N SER A 154 0.71 -10.76 -28.37
CA SER A 154 1.93 -11.55 -28.12
C SER A 154 2.88 -10.89 -27.11
N GLU A 155 2.74 -9.58 -26.90
CA GLU A 155 3.52 -8.81 -25.92
C GLU A 155 2.77 -8.69 -24.59
N PRO A 156 3.46 -8.73 -23.43
CA PRO A 156 2.83 -8.54 -22.14
C PRO A 156 2.53 -7.06 -21.84
N ALA A 157 1.57 -6.84 -20.94
CA ALA A 157 1.53 -5.63 -20.14
C ALA A 157 2.56 -5.74 -19.01
N HIS A 158 3.47 -4.78 -18.91
CA HIS A 158 4.48 -4.70 -17.87
C HIS A 158 3.98 -3.82 -16.73
N ILE A 159 3.81 -4.40 -15.55
CA ILE A 159 3.47 -3.70 -14.33
C ILE A 159 4.77 -3.27 -13.66
N ILE A 160 4.86 -2.00 -13.27
CA ILE A 160 6.00 -1.47 -12.51
C ILE A 160 5.44 -0.78 -11.27
N VAL A 161 5.87 -1.23 -10.09
CA VAL A 161 5.39 -0.74 -8.79
C VAL A 161 6.56 -0.27 -7.96
N ALA A 162 6.51 0.97 -7.47
CA ALA A 162 7.39 1.42 -6.41
C ALA A 162 6.71 1.27 -5.05
N VAL A 163 7.49 0.88 -4.05
CA VAL A 163 7.11 0.90 -2.63
C VAL A 163 8.14 1.74 -1.89
N VAL A 164 7.66 2.72 -1.12
CA VAL A 164 8.46 3.56 -0.23
C VAL A 164 8.00 3.31 1.20
N LEU A 165 8.92 2.84 2.04
CA LEU A 165 8.75 2.67 3.47
C LEU A 165 9.44 3.82 4.19
N VAL A 166 8.72 4.47 5.12
CA VAL A 166 9.27 5.56 5.92
C VAL A 166 9.03 5.30 7.40
N ASN A 167 10.08 5.39 8.21
CA ASN A 167 9.93 5.56 9.66
C ASN A 167 9.63 7.04 9.94
N THR A 168 8.45 7.32 10.48
CA THR A 168 7.97 8.69 10.67
C THR A 168 8.74 9.46 11.75
N TYR A 169 9.42 8.75 12.66
CA TYR A 169 10.19 9.32 13.75
C TYR A 169 11.65 9.58 13.32
N SER A 170 12.38 8.54 12.92
CA SER A 170 13.79 8.65 12.51
C SER A 170 13.98 9.33 11.16
N LYS A 171 12.90 9.44 10.39
CA LYS A 171 12.87 9.89 8.98
C LYS A 171 13.64 8.98 8.02
N MET A 172 14.07 7.79 8.47
CA MET A 172 14.65 6.79 7.58
C MET A 172 13.67 6.43 6.48
N ARG A 173 14.19 6.32 5.25
CA ARG A 173 13.45 5.88 4.08
C ARG A 173 14.15 4.72 3.42
N LEU A 174 13.36 3.74 2.99
CA LEU A 174 13.79 2.69 2.08
C LEU A 174 12.78 2.62 0.94
N GLU A 175 13.27 2.23 -0.22
CA GLU A 175 12.46 2.11 -1.44
C GLU A 175 12.82 0.86 -2.20
N TYR A 176 11.88 0.36 -2.99
CA TYR A 176 12.12 -0.72 -3.92
C TYR A 176 11.14 -0.63 -5.09
N VAL A 177 11.62 -1.00 -6.28
CA VAL A 177 10.79 -1.13 -7.48
C VAL A 177 10.65 -2.61 -7.83
N ASP A 178 9.42 -3.11 -7.82
CA ASP A 178 9.09 -4.44 -8.27
C ASP A 178 8.42 -4.42 -9.66
N LYS A 179 8.50 -5.53 -10.37
CA LYS A 179 7.99 -5.66 -11.73
C LYS A 179 7.26 -6.97 -11.92
N ALA A 180 6.18 -6.92 -12.69
CA ALA A 180 5.45 -8.10 -13.13
C ALA A 180 4.99 -7.95 -14.58
N MET A 181 4.61 -9.06 -15.20
CA MET A 181 4.14 -9.11 -16.58
C MET A 181 2.89 -9.98 -16.66
N VAL A 182 1.94 -9.57 -17.49
CA VAL A 182 0.72 -10.34 -17.75
C VAL A 182 0.42 -10.39 -19.25
N TRP A 183 0.05 -11.58 -19.70
CA TRP A 183 -0.44 -11.86 -21.05
C TRP A 183 -1.92 -12.22 -20.99
N PHE A 184 -2.66 -11.82 -22.02
CA PHE A 184 -4.08 -12.14 -22.14
C PHE A 184 -4.35 -12.93 -23.40
N ARG A 185 -5.23 -13.93 -23.27
CA ARG A 185 -5.90 -14.54 -24.41
C ARG A 185 -6.81 -13.52 -25.07
N HIS A 186 -7.35 -13.88 -26.23
CA HIS A 186 -8.34 -13.04 -26.89
C HIS A 186 -9.58 -12.83 -25.99
N MET A 187 -9.84 -11.58 -25.65
CA MET A 187 -11.03 -11.09 -24.96
C MET A 187 -12.08 -10.69 -26.02
N PRO A 188 -13.25 -11.34 -26.07
CA PRO A 188 -14.33 -10.95 -26.98
C PRO A 188 -14.96 -9.62 -26.54
N ASP A 189 -15.59 -8.91 -27.49
CA ASP A 189 -16.22 -7.60 -27.24
C ASP A 189 -17.21 -7.60 -26.07
N ALA A 190 -17.97 -8.69 -25.92
CA ALA A 190 -18.91 -8.84 -24.81
C ALA A 190 -18.22 -8.85 -23.44
N ALA A 191 -17.03 -9.46 -23.35
CA ALA A 191 -16.24 -9.48 -22.12
C ALA A 191 -15.63 -8.10 -21.83
N ILE A 192 -15.06 -7.44 -22.85
CA ILE A 192 -14.51 -6.08 -22.72
C ILE A 192 -15.60 -5.12 -22.23
N LYS A 193 -16.80 -5.19 -22.83
CA LYS A 193 -17.93 -4.37 -22.42
C LYS A 193 -18.30 -4.61 -20.96
N ALA A 194 -18.38 -5.88 -20.53
CA ALA A 194 -18.76 -6.22 -19.17
C ALA A 194 -17.71 -5.77 -18.13
N ILE A 195 -16.41 -5.89 -18.44
CA ILE A 195 -15.31 -5.35 -17.62
C ILE A 195 -15.43 -3.83 -17.47
N LEU A 196 -15.73 -3.12 -18.56
CA LEU A 196 -15.92 -1.67 -18.52
C LEU A 196 -17.18 -1.26 -17.74
N ASP A 197 -18.26 -2.05 -17.81
CA ASP A 197 -19.52 -1.79 -17.11
C ASP A 197 -19.37 -1.88 -15.58
N ASP A 198 -18.48 -2.74 -15.07
CA ASP A 198 -18.11 -2.80 -13.64
C ASP A 198 -17.35 -1.54 -13.17
N GLY A 199 -16.56 -0.94 -14.07
CA GLY A 199 -15.93 0.36 -13.85
C GLY A 199 -14.69 0.35 -12.96
N MET A 200 -14.30 -0.78 -12.36
CA MET A 200 -13.08 -0.85 -11.53
C MET A 200 -11.81 -0.48 -12.31
N VAL A 201 -11.78 -0.77 -13.61
CA VAL A 201 -10.68 -0.42 -14.52
C VAL A 201 -10.38 1.08 -14.55
N MET A 202 -11.37 1.94 -14.27
CA MET A 202 -11.17 3.40 -14.22
C MET A 202 -10.27 3.84 -13.06
N THR A 203 -10.09 3.00 -12.06
CA THR A 203 -9.31 3.31 -10.86
C THR A 203 -7.94 2.61 -10.82
N SER A 204 -7.62 1.83 -11.85
CA SER A 204 -6.40 1.01 -11.93
C SER A 204 -5.49 1.47 -13.06
N ALA A 205 -4.17 1.42 -12.82
CA ALA A 205 -3.18 1.74 -13.84
C ALA A 205 -3.34 0.81 -15.06
N GLY A 206 -3.31 1.39 -16.26
CA GLY A 206 -3.54 0.68 -17.52
C GLY A 206 -4.94 0.07 -17.66
N GLY A 207 -5.90 0.42 -16.81
CA GLY A 207 -7.19 -0.29 -16.81
C GLY A 207 -7.08 -1.77 -16.44
N LEU A 208 -6.00 -2.15 -15.74
CA LEU A 208 -5.67 -3.53 -15.45
C LEU A 208 -6.23 -3.95 -14.08
N VAL A 209 -7.17 -4.89 -14.05
CA VAL A 209 -7.75 -5.46 -12.83
C VAL A 209 -7.71 -6.97 -12.93
N VAL A 210 -6.54 -7.56 -12.74
CA VAL A 210 -6.31 -9.00 -12.98
C VAL A 210 -7.12 -9.93 -12.06
N ASP A 211 -7.59 -9.40 -10.93
CA ASP A 211 -8.48 -10.09 -9.99
C ASP A 211 -9.98 -9.84 -10.24
N ASP A 212 -10.34 -9.13 -11.31
CA ASP A 212 -11.73 -9.03 -11.76
C ASP A 212 -12.24 -10.41 -12.25
N ASP A 213 -13.50 -10.71 -11.95
CA ASP A 213 -14.11 -12.03 -12.23
C ASP A 213 -14.10 -12.36 -13.73
N ILE A 214 -14.26 -11.35 -14.58
CA ILE A 214 -14.29 -11.52 -16.04
C ILE A 214 -12.87 -11.50 -16.59
N MET A 215 -12.08 -10.45 -16.29
CA MET A 215 -10.72 -10.28 -16.80
C MET A 215 -9.82 -11.46 -16.43
N SER A 216 -9.93 -11.98 -15.20
CA SER A 216 -9.13 -13.12 -14.73
C SER A 216 -9.30 -14.37 -15.59
N THR A 217 -10.48 -14.57 -16.19
CA THR A 217 -10.76 -15.69 -17.11
C THR A 217 -9.93 -15.62 -18.39
N TYR A 218 -9.47 -14.43 -18.78
CA TYR A 218 -8.71 -14.21 -20.00
C TYR A 218 -7.20 -14.08 -19.78
N VAL A 219 -6.73 -14.11 -18.54
CA VAL A 219 -5.30 -14.16 -18.23
C VAL A 219 -4.72 -15.46 -18.80
N ASP A 220 -3.72 -15.35 -19.67
CA ASP A 220 -3.00 -16.48 -20.23
C ASP A 220 -1.85 -16.89 -19.33
N ARG A 221 -1.03 -15.91 -18.93
CA ARG A 221 0.17 -16.12 -18.13
C ARG A 221 0.48 -14.88 -17.31
N ILE A 222 1.06 -15.11 -16.14
CA ILE A 222 1.65 -14.08 -15.27
C ILE A 222 3.10 -14.46 -14.99
N GLU A 223 4.00 -13.49 -15.09
CA GLU A 223 5.36 -13.57 -14.56
C GLU A 223 5.55 -12.48 -13.50
N GLY A 224 6.08 -12.83 -12.34
CA GLY A 224 6.06 -11.98 -11.15
C GLY A 224 4.92 -12.35 -10.19
N SER A 225 4.70 -11.54 -9.16
CA SER A 225 3.75 -11.85 -8.09
C SER A 225 2.40 -11.16 -8.28
N ARG A 226 1.30 -11.84 -7.93
CA ARG A 226 -0.06 -11.31 -8.12
C ARG A 226 -0.32 -10.01 -7.35
N ASP A 227 0.22 -9.90 -6.15
CA ASP A 227 0.17 -8.68 -5.32
C ASP A 227 0.97 -7.50 -5.93
N CYS A 228 2.00 -7.77 -6.74
CA CYS A 228 2.65 -6.76 -7.57
C CYS A 228 1.70 -6.27 -8.67
N LEU A 229 0.98 -7.16 -9.37
CA LEU A 229 -0.02 -6.75 -10.37
C LEU A 229 -1.11 -5.87 -9.75
N MET A 230 -1.51 -6.15 -8.52
CA MET A 230 -2.50 -5.39 -7.76
C MET A 230 -1.94 -4.11 -7.11
N GLY A 231 -0.63 -3.88 -7.21
CA GLY A 231 0.03 -2.63 -6.81
C GLY A 231 0.59 -2.57 -5.40
N LEU A 232 0.76 -3.69 -4.69
CA LEU A 232 1.49 -3.73 -3.42
C LEU A 232 2.22 -5.08 -3.24
N PRO A 233 3.47 -5.22 -3.73
CA PRO A 233 4.25 -6.45 -3.61
C PRO A 233 4.62 -6.74 -2.15
N MET A 234 3.97 -7.73 -1.52
CA MET A 234 4.11 -8.01 -0.10
C MET A 234 5.47 -8.61 0.27
N ALA A 235 6.10 -9.33 -0.65
CA ALA A 235 7.48 -9.80 -0.48
C ALA A 235 8.45 -8.61 -0.33
N VAL A 236 8.26 -7.56 -1.13
CA VAL A 236 9.03 -6.32 -1.07
C VAL A 236 8.72 -5.55 0.21
N VAL A 237 7.45 -5.42 0.59
CA VAL A 237 7.06 -4.81 1.87
C VAL A 237 7.76 -5.52 3.05
N SER A 238 7.74 -6.85 3.04
CA SER A 238 8.42 -7.65 4.07
C SER A 238 9.92 -7.43 4.09
N GLN A 239 10.57 -7.35 2.93
CA GLN A 239 12.01 -7.09 2.82
C GLN A 239 12.36 -5.71 3.35
N LEU A 240 11.65 -4.67 2.91
CA LEU A 240 11.88 -3.30 3.35
C LEU A 240 11.72 -3.15 4.87
N ILE A 241 10.71 -3.79 5.47
CA ILE A 241 10.51 -3.77 6.92
C ILE A 241 11.66 -4.46 7.64
N LYS A 242 12.08 -5.64 7.16
CA LYS A 242 13.18 -6.39 7.77
C LYS A 242 14.48 -5.57 7.75
N GLU A 243 14.81 -5.01 6.59
CA GLU A 243 16.00 -4.17 6.40
C GLU A 243 15.94 -2.91 7.28
N ALA A 244 14.77 -2.27 7.36
CA ALA A 244 14.57 -1.10 8.22
C ALA A 244 14.82 -1.42 9.69
N VAL A 245 14.23 -2.51 10.19
CA VAL A 245 14.41 -2.95 11.59
C VAL A 245 15.87 -3.27 11.89
N GLU A 246 16.58 -3.93 10.96
CA GLU A 246 18.01 -4.21 11.11
C GLU A 246 18.84 -2.92 11.17
N ARG A 247 18.57 -1.94 10.30
CA ARG A 247 19.27 -0.64 10.29
C ARG A 247 19.02 0.19 11.55
N GLU A 248 17.86 0.03 12.19
CA GLU A 248 17.48 0.75 13.42
C GLU A 248 17.81 -0.04 14.71
N GLY A 249 18.72 -1.02 14.63
CA GLY A 249 19.22 -1.75 15.79
C GLY A 249 18.21 -2.68 16.44
N GLY A 250 17.18 -3.12 15.70
CA GLY A 250 16.19 -4.11 16.16
C GLY A 250 15.10 -3.55 17.08
N SER A 251 15.05 -2.24 17.30
CA SER A 251 14.06 -1.63 18.20
C SER A 251 12.67 -1.58 17.55
N CYS A 252 11.73 -2.37 18.08
CA CYS A 252 10.30 -2.28 17.73
C CYS A 252 9.72 -0.99 18.34
N SER A 253 8.81 -0.32 17.62
CA SER A 253 8.17 0.92 18.07
C SER A 253 7.56 0.74 19.46
N ILE A 254 8.05 1.47 20.45
CA ILE A 254 7.66 1.20 21.84
C ILE A 254 6.23 1.76 22.13
N GLY A 255 5.65 2.60 21.27
CA GLY A 255 4.58 3.53 21.68
C GLY A 255 3.09 3.29 21.28
N VAL A 256 2.67 2.29 20.50
CA VAL A 256 1.23 1.89 20.41
C VAL A 256 1.13 0.41 20.10
N ARG A 257 0.15 -0.25 20.73
CA ARG A 257 -0.23 -1.63 20.40
C ARG A 257 -1.74 -1.71 20.24
N LYS A 258 -2.23 -2.58 19.35
CA LYS A 258 -3.65 -2.93 19.34
C LYS A 258 -3.95 -3.69 20.63
N CYS A 259 -4.92 -3.22 21.41
CA CYS A 259 -5.32 -3.86 22.66
C CYS A 259 -5.81 -5.28 22.36
N MET A 260 -5.13 -6.29 22.89
CA MET A 260 -5.50 -7.70 22.71
C MET A 260 -6.85 -8.03 23.38
N ARG A 261 -7.35 -7.19 24.30
CA ARG A 261 -8.65 -7.37 24.97
C ARG A 261 -9.83 -6.73 24.21
N CYS A 262 -9.56 -5.84 23.26
CA CYS A 262 -10.60 -5.13 22.52
C CYS A 262 -10.96 -5.80 21.18
N THR A 263 -10.27 -6.89 20.81
CA THR A 263 -10.52 -7.61 19.54
C THR A 263 -11.77 -8.48 19.54
N ASP A 264 -12.37 -8.73 20.72
CA ASP A 264 -13.50 -9.66 20.89
C ASP A 264 -14.83 -8.97 21.24
N ARG A 265 -14.90 -7.62 21.17
CA ARG A 265 -16.20 -6.93 21.32
C ARG A 265 -16.87 -6.82 19.94
N PRO A 266 -18.04 -7.46 19.73
CA PRO A 266 -18.83 -7.17 18.54
C PRO A 266 -19.26 -5.69 18.58
N ALA A 267 -19.32 -5.09 17.39
CA ALA A 267 -19.78 -3.72 17.17
C ALA A 267 -21.20 -3.49 17.69
#